data_AF-A0A7Y5SGV1-F1
#
_entry.id   AF-A0A7Y5SGV1-F1
#
_cell.length_a   1.000
_cell.length_b   1.000
_cell.length_c   1.000
_cell.angle_alpha   90.00
_cell.angle_beta   90.00
_cell.angle_gamma   90.00
#
_symmetry.space_group_name_H-M   'P 1'
#
loop_
_entity.id
_entity.type
_entity.pdbx_description
1 polymer ?
#
loop_
_entity_poly.entity_id
_entity_poly.type
_entity_poly.pdbx_seq_one_letter_code
_entity_poly.pdbx_strand_id
1 'polypeptide(L)'
;MSDQRPAPSPLVHNMSVPPRSQISHRGVFAGGRALVATLDALGNGCPPGVRLGTAALADWLGVELEGGSQRAERKLRRLVRAHVETLALPPACVVTHEPPDGIEQMTDRLGIVAVLAKSSGSVYLRDKEPNFDRLVPGARVILIIPQSWSPQ
;
A
#
# COMPACT_ATOMS: atom_id res chain seq x y z
N MET A 1 32.98 65.72 -2.18
CA MET A 1 31.71 65.10 -1.75
C MET A 1 31.71 63.69 -2.31
N SER A 2 32.19 62.73 -1.51
CA SER A 2 32.46 61.36 -1.95
C SER A 2 31.28 60.47 -1.55
N ASP A 3 30.51 60.03 -2.53
CA ASP A 3 29.33 59.16 -2.36
C ASP A 3 29.78 57.69 -2.41
N GLN A 4 30.01 57.07 -1.24
CA GLN A 4 30.18 55.61 -1.12
C GLN A 4 28.83 54.99 -0.79
N ARG A 5 28.21 54.31 -1.77
CA ARG A 5 27.07 53.42 -1.52
C ARG A 5 27.58 52.03 -1.16
N PRO A 6 27.12 51.40 -0.07
CA PRO A 6 27.49 50.03 0.26
C PRO A 6 26.79 49.04 -0.69
N ALA A 7 27.53 48.04 -1.16
CA ALA A 7 26.99 46.94 -1.96
C ALA A 7 25.99 46.10 -1.13
N PRO A 8 24.78 45.80 -1.64
CA PRO A 8 23.87 44.87 -0.96
C PRO A 8 24.29 43.39 -1.18
N SER A 9 24.18 42.66 -0.08
CA SER A 9 24.63 41.31 0.27
C SER A 9 24.45 40.18 -0.77
N PRO A 10 25.32 39.14 -0.74
CA PRO A 10 25.08 37.91 -1.50
C PRO A 10 23.83 37.20 -0.93
N LEU A 11 22.86 36.94 -1.81
CA LEU A 11 21.67 36.14 -1.53
C LEU A 11 22.11 34.76 -1.04
N VAL A 12 21.73 34.40 0.19
CA VAL A 12 21.82 33.02 0.71
C VAL A 12 20.87 32.14 -0.11
N HIS A 13 21.41 31.54 -1.16
CA HIS A 13 20.74 30.52 -1.94
C HIS A 13 20.47 29.31 -1.06
N ASN A 14 19.18 28.93 -0.99
CA ASN A 14 18.62 27.77 -0.28
C ASN A 14 19.60 26.61 -0.16
N MET A 15 20.21 26.45 1.01
CA MET A 15 21.00 25.27 1.39
C MET A 15 20.09 24.13 1.87
N SER A 16 19.02 23.81 1.14
CA SER A 16 18.20 22.63 1.42
C SER A 16 18.72 21.44 0.62
N VAL A 17 19.89 20.91 1.02
CA VAL A 17 20.22 19.53 0.65
C VAL A 17 19.17 18.64 1.34
N PRO A 18 18.36 17.85 0.61
CA PRO A 18 17.45 16.91 1.26
C PRO A 18 18.30 15.97 2.12
N PRO A 19 17.93 15.70 3.38
CA PRO A 19 18.66 14.73 4.17
C PRO A 19 18.65 13.38 3.44
N ARG A 20 19.83 12.95 2.96
CA ARG A 20 20.08 11.62 2.36
C ARG A 20 20.25 10.53 3.43
N SER A 21 19.59 10.70 4.58
CA SER A 21 19.63 9.73 5.65
C SER A 21 18.63 8.61 5.34
N GLN A 22 19.10 7.58 4.64
CA GLN A 22 18.36 6.33 4.49
C GLN A 22 18.70 5.44 5.69
N ILE A 23 17.84 5.44 6.70
CA ILE A 23 17.95 4.50 7.82
C ILE A 23 17.39 3.16 7.35
N SER A 24 18.29 2.20 7.09
CA SER A 24 17.92 0.81 6.86
C SER A 24 18.17 0.01 8.14
N HIS A 25 17.09 -0.37 8.83
CA HIS A 25 17.19 -1.35 9.90
C HIS A 25 17.14 -2.75 9.29
N ARG A 26 18.26 -3.47 9.29
CA ARG A 26 18.27 -4.94 9.24
C ARG A 26 17.85 -5.45 10.62
N GLY A 27 16.57 -5.29 10.94
CA GLY A 27 15.98 -5.88 12.13
C GLY A 27 15.80 -7.38 11.89
N VAL A 28 16.42 -8.21 12.72
CA VAL A 28 15.94 -9.58 12.93
C VAL A 28 14.57 -9.41 13.58
N PHE A 29 13.49 -9.73 12.86
CA PHE A 29 12.14 -9.69 13.43
C PHE A 29 12.06 -10.79 14.48
N ALA A 30 12.27 -10.41 15.75
CA ALA A 30 12.11 -11.28 16.89
C ALA A 30 10.61 -11.52 17.13
N GLY A 31 10.04 -12.51 16.44
CA GLY A 31 8.67 -12.96 16.66
C GLY A 31 7.61 -12.11 15.95
N GLY A 32 6.78 -12.76 15.14
CA GLY A 32 5.65 -12.18 14.44
C GLY A 32 4.83 -13.29 13.80
N ARG A 33 3.57 -13.02 13.46
CA ARG A 33 2.85 -13.87 12.50
C ARG A 33 2.94 -13.22 11.12
N ALA A 34 3.04 -14.05 10.09
CA ALA A 34 3.02 -13.59 8.71
C ALA A 34 1.66 -13.85 8.08
N LEU A 35 1.13 -12.84 7.41
CA LEU A 35 -0.12 -12.93 6.67
C LEU A 35 0.16 -12.58 5.21
N VAL A 36 -0.17 -13.48 4.30
CA VAL A 36 -0.04 -13.23 2.87
C VAL A 36 -1.38 -12.90 2.24
N ALA A 37 -1.39 -11.83 1.46
CA ALA A 37 -2.48 -11.49 0.55
C ALA A 37 -2.00 -11.72 -0.88
N THR A 38 -2.70 -12.59 -1.60
CA THR A 38 -2.40 -12.92 -2.99
C THR A 38 -3.64 -12.65 -3.83
N LEU A 39 -3.48 -11.89 -4.91
CA LEU A 39 -4.51 -11.75 -5.92
C LEU A 39 -4.31 -12.86 -6.93
N ASP A 40 -5.07 -13.95 -6.79
CA ASP A 40 -4.97 -15.10 -7.67
C ASP A 40 -5.31 -14.73 -9.12
N ALA A 41 -4.90 -15.60 -10.05
CA ALA A 41 -5.29 -15.49 -11.44
C ALA A 41 -6.82 -15.50 -11.53
N LEU A 42 -7.40 -14.39 -12.01
CA LEU A 42 -8.82 -14.34 -12.32
C LEU A 42 -9.08 -15.37 -13.41
N GLY A 43 -9.95 -16.36 -13.15
CA GLY A 43 -10.28 -17.46 -14.06
C GLY A 43 -10.87 -17.05 -15.42
N ASN A 44 -10.87 -15.76 -15.73
CA ASN A 44 -11.63 -15.13 -16.80
C ASN A 44 -10.70 -14.63 -17.94
N GLY A 45 -9.48 -15.17 -18.06
CA GLY A 45 -8.57 -14.84 -19.18
C GLY A 45 -7.81 -13.52 -19.03
N CYS A 46 -7.68 -12.98 -17.81
CA CYS A 46 -6.82 -11.83 -17.59
C CYS A 46 -5.34 -12.27 -17.67
N PRO A 47 -4.53 -11.74 -18.60
CA PRO A 47 -3.15 -12.18 -18.73
C PRO A 47 -2.36 -11.86 -17.45
N PRO A 48 -1.39 -12.71 -17.06
CA PRO A 48 -0.52 -12.41 -15.93
C PRO A 48 0.12 -11.02 -16.07
N GLY A 49 0.12 -10.24 -15.00
CA GLY A 49 0.74 -8.90 -14.99
C GLY A 49 -0.06 -7.78 -15.67
N VAL A 50 -1.23 -8.06 -16.27
CA VAL A 50 -2.11 -7.00 -16.80
C VAL A 50 -2.95 -6.43 -15.66
N ARG A 51 -2.95 -5.10 -15.55
CA ARG A 51 -3.74 -4.39 -14.54
C ARG A 51 -5.22 -4.74 -14.65
N LEU A 52 -5.83 -5.03 -13.51
CA LEU A 52 -7.28 -5.19 -13.44
C LEU A 52 -7.98 -3.85 -13.62
N GLY A 53 -8.83 -3.78 -14.64
CA GLY A 53 -9.82 -2.72 -14.75
C GLY A 53 -10.83 -2.80 -13.60
N THR A 54 -11.44 -1.67 -13.25
CA THR A 54 -12.39 -1.56 -12.14
C THR A 54 -13.55 -2.57 -12.25
N ALA A 55 -14.02 -2.88 -13.46
CA ALA A 55 -15.09 -3.84 -13.70
C ALA A 55 -14.67 -5.29 -13.39
N ALA A 56 -13.49 -5.72 -13.86
CA ALA A 56 -12.98 -7.07 -13.59
C ALA A 56 -12.68 -7.28 -12.08
N LEU A 57 -12.18 -6.23 -11.43
CA LEU A 57 -11.96 -6.25 -9.98
C LEU A 57 -13.28 -6.34 -9.20
N ALA A 58 -14.32 -5.65 -9.65
CA ALA A 58 -15.64 -5.70 -9.04
C ALA A 58 -16.30 -7.07 -9.17
N ASP A 59 -16.20 -7.65 -10.37
CA ASP A 59 -16.68 -9.00 -10.67
C ASP A 59 -16.02 -10.03 -9.75
N TRP A 60 -14.68 -9.97 -9.61
CA TRP A 60 -13.96 -10.85 -8.68
C TRP A 60 -14.36 -10.66 -7.21
N LEU A 61 -14.65 -9.41 -6.81
CA LEU A 61 -15.17 -9.10 -5.48
C LEU A 61 -16.64 -9.49 -5.30
N GLY A 62 -17.37 -9.84 -6.36
CA GLY A 62 -18.82 -10.06 -6.32
C GLY A 62 -19.61 -8.78 -6.00
N VAL A 63 -19.07 -7.61 -6.38
CA VAL A 63 -19.67 -6.31 -6.09
C VAL A 63 -20.28 -5.73 -7.35
N GLU A 64 -21.56 -5.43 -7.31
CA GLU A 64 -22.21 -4.67 -8.39
C GLU A 64 -21.74 -3.22 -8.39
N LEU A 65 -21.17 -2.75 -9.50
CA LEU A 65 -20.80 -1.35 -9.70
C LEU A 65 -21.76 -0.71 -10.69
N GLU A 66 -22.48 0.31 -10.22
CA GLU A 66 -23.40 1.09 -11.04
C GLU A 66 -22.74 2.35 -11.59
N GLY A 67 -23.05 2.68 -12.83
CA GLY A 67 -22.59 3.89 -13.52
C GLY A 67 -21.20 3.77 -14.16
N GLY A 68 -20.70 4.88 -14.72
CA GLY A 68 -19.43 4.90 -15.43
C GLY A 68 -18.20 4.60 -14.56
N SER A 69 -17.05 4.35 -15.21
CA SER A 69 -15.77 3.94 -14.61
C SER A 69 -15.36 4.76 -13.38
N GLN A 70 -15.56 6.08 -13.41
CA GLN A 70 -15.21 6.97 -12.29
C GLN A 70 -16.12 6.79 -11.06
N ARG A 71 -17.41 6.49 -11.26
CA ARG A 71 -18.35 6.18 -10.15
C ARG A 71 -18.02 4.83 -9.53
N ALA A 72 -17.77 3.85 -10.38
CA ALA A 72 -17.31 2.52 -10.02
C ALA A 72 -16.04 2.58 -9.15
N GLU A 73 -15.03 3.33 -9.58
CA GLU A 73 -13.78 3.47 -8.83
C GLU A 73 -13.98 4.14 -7.46
N ARG A 74 -14.78 5.22 -7.39
CA ARG A 74 -15.10 5.86 -6.11
C ARG A 74 -15.82 4.92 -5.14
N LYS A 75 -16.77 4.11 -5.64
CA LYS A 75 -17.46 3.11 -4.83
C LYS A 75 -16.47 2.07 -4.28
N LEU A 76 -15.56 1.59 -5.13
CA LEU A 76 -14.53 0.65 -4.72
C LEU A 76 -13.57 1.24 -3.67
N ARG A 77 -13.10 2.48 -3.85
CA ARG A 77 -12.27 3.19 -2.85
C ARG A 77 -12.98 3.27 -1.50
N ARG A 78 -14.28 3.59 -1.50
CA ARG A 78 -15.10 3.63 -0.28
C ARG A 78 -15.20 2.27 0.39
N LEU A 79 -15.43 1.20 -0.37
CA LEU A 79 -15.51 -0.16 0.16
C LEU A 79 -14.18 -0.58 0.80
N VAL A 80 -13.06 -0.38 0.10
CA VAL A 80 -11.73 -0.67 0.63
C VAL A 80 -11.45 0.13 1.91
N ARG A 81 -11.80 1.43 1.93
CA ARG A 81 -11.58 2.27 3.11
C ARG A 81 -12.44 1.83 4.30
N ALA A 82 -13.70 1.48 4.08
CA ALA A 82 -14.56 0.98 5.16
C ALA A 82 -14.05 -0.37 5.70
N HIS A 83 -13.59 -1.23 4.80
CA HIS A 83 -13.16 -2.58 5.14
C HIS A 83 -11.84 -2.63 5.91
N VAL A 84 -10.89 -1.74 5.62
CA VAL A 84 -9.61 -1.73 6.36
C VAL A 84 -9.74 -1.44 7.84
N GLU A 85 -10.83 -0.78 8.25
CA GLU A 85 -11.12 -0.52 9.66
C GLU A 85 -11.64 -1.76 10.39
N THR A 86 -12.18 -2.74 9.66
CA THR A 86 -12.67 -4.00 10.23
C THR A 86 -11.58 -5.08 10.25
N LEU A 87 -10.49 -4.89 9.50
CA LEU A 87 -9.39 -5.83 9.47
C LEU A 87 -8.66 -5.86 10.82
N ALA A 88 -8.47 -7.06 11.35
CA ALA A 88 -7.59 -7.33 12.48
C ALA A 88 -6.10 -7.23 12.07
N LEU A 89 -5.71 -6.06 11.58
CA LEU A 89 -4.36 -5.69 11.19
C LEU A 89 -3.92 -4.40 11.90
N PRO A 90 -2.65 -4.26 12.26
CA PRO A 90 -2.10 -2.98 12.72
C PRO A 90 -2.32 -1.83 11.71
N PRO A 91 -2.34 -0.56 12.17
CA PRO A 91 -2.37 0.60 11.27
C PRO A 91 -1.20 0.66 10.29
N ALA A 92 -0.05 0.09 10.66
CA ALA A 92 1.12 -0.05 9.80
C ALA A 92 1.78 -1.41 9.98
N CYS A 93 2.14 -2.07 8.88
CA CYS A 93 2.85 -3.35 8.90
C CYS A 93 4.06 -3.28 7.97
N VAL A 94 5.11 -4.04 8.29
CA VAL A 94 6.23 -4.22 7.36
C VAL A 94 5.82 -5.24 6.30
N VAL A 95 6.18 -4.94 5.05
CA VAL A 95 6.03 -5.86 3.92
C VAL A 95 7.37 -6.52 3.66
N THR A 96 7.37 -7.84 3.59
CA THR A 96 8.54 -8.65 3.18
C THR A 96 8.26 -9.41 1.89
N HIS A 97 9.33 -9.74 1.15
CA HIS A 97 9.28 -10.60 -0.02
C HIS A 97 9.64 -12.05 0.31
N GLU A 98 10.41 -12.25 1.38
CA GLU A 98 10.82 -13.56 1.86
C GLU A 98 9.76 -14.09 2.83
N PRO A 99 9.14 -15.25 2.54
CA PRO A 99 8.19 -15.86 3.45
C PRO A 99 8.93 -16.37 4.70
N PRO A 100 8.52 -15.97 5.91
CA PRO A 100 9.01 -16.62 7.12
C PRO A 100 8.39 -18.01 7.28
N ASP A 101 8.93 -18.79 8.22
CA ASP A 101 8.38 -20.09 8.59
C ASP A 101 6.96 -19.93 9.16
N GLY A 102 5.98 -20.62 8.55
CA GLY A 102 4.57 -20.51 8.92
C GLY A 102 3.92 -19.22 8.43
N ILE A 103 3.14 -19.32 7.36
CA ILE A 103 2.46 -18.18 6.74
C ILE A 103 0.95 -18.42 6.70
N GLU A 104 0.19 -17.48 7.28
CA GLU A 104 -1.26 -17.47 7.23
C GLU A 104 -1.73 -16.91 5.88
N GLN A 105 -2.71 -17.56 5.25
CA GLN A 105 -3.29 -17.10 3.99
C GLN A 105 -4.52 -16.24 4.27
N MET A 106 -4.52 -15.00 3.78
CA MET A 106 -5.73 -14.20 3.77
C MET A 106 -6.70 -14.75 2.72
N THR A 107 -7.94 -15.03 3.12
CA THR A 107 -8.99 -15.60 2.24
C THR A 107 -10.07 -14.60 1.88
N ASP A 108 -10.20 -13.53 2.66
CA ASP A 108 -11.14 -12.45 2.40
C ASP A 108 -10.69 -11.61 1.20
N ARG A 109 -11.49 -11.66 0.12
CA ARG A 109 -11.19 -11.01 -1.16
C ARG A 109 -11.06 -9.49 -1.02
N LEU A 110 -11.94 -8.85 -0.26
CA LEU A 110 -11.87 -7.39 -0.08
C LEU A 110 -10.68 -7.01 0.79
N GLY A 111 -10.35 -7.83 1.79
CA GLY A 111 -9.11 -7.73 2.56
C GLY A 111 -7.86 -7.84 1.70
N ILE A 112 -7.81 -8.82 0.78
CA ILE A 112 -6.68 -9.01 -0.15
C ILE A 112 -6.47 -7.75 -0.98
N VAL A 113 -7.54 -7.24 -1.60
CA VAL A 113 -7.51 -6.02 -2.41
C VAL A 113 -7.08 -4.82 -1.58
N ALA A 114 -7.60 -4.69 -0.36
CA ALA A 114 -7.26 -3.62 0.54
C ALA A 114 -5.76 -3.63 0.91
N VAL A 115 -5.24 -4.79 1.32
CA VAL A 115 -3.82 -4.95 1.66
C VAL A 115 -2.93 -4.65 0.47
N LEU A 116 -3.22 -5.22 -0.70
CA LEU A 116 -2.42 -4.99 -1.91
C LEU A 116 -2.44 -3.53 -2.35
N ALA A 117 -3.62 -2.90 -2.42
CA ALA A 117 -3.77 -1.52 -2.87
C ALA A 117 -3.11 -0.52 -1.91
N LYS A 118 -3.09 -0.82 -0.61
CA LYS A 118 -2.55 0.07 0.42
C LYS A 118 -1.10 -0.24 0.80
N SER A 119 -0.52 -1.29 0.25
CA SER A 119 0.91 -1.58 0.37
C SER A 119 1.76 -0.78 -0.63
N SER A 120 2.98 -0.45 -0.23
CA SER A 120 4.00 0.23 -1.02
C SER A 120 5.39 -0.23 -0.64
N GLY A 121 6.09 -0.90 -1.58
CA GLY A 121 7.45 -1.38 -1.33
C GLY A 121 7.48 -2.26 -0.08
N SER A 122 8.16 -1.78 0.96
CA SER A 122 8.36 -2.49 2.23
C SER A 122 7.34 -2.16 3.34
N VAL A 123 6.24 -1.47 3.04
CA VAL A 123 5.27 -1.06 4.07
C VAL A 123 3.81 -1.14 3.61
N TYR A 124 2.95 -1.56 4.52
CA TYR A 124 1.50 -1.41 4.46
C TYR A 124 1.07 -0.32 5.42
N LEU A 125 0.16 0.56 4.97
CA LEU A 125 -0.40 1.64 5.79
C LEU A 125 -1.93 1.68 5.65
N ARG A 126 -2.64 1.57 6.77
CA ARG A 126 -4.11 1.63 6.81
C ARG A 126 -4.65 2.99 6.38
N ASP A 127 -3.94 4.07 6.62
CA ASP A 127 -4.44 5.42 6.28
C ASP A 127 -4.08 5.84 4.85
N LYS A 128 -3.25 5.06 4.15
CA LYS A 128 -2.82 5.37 2.79
C LYS A 128 -3.99 5.26 1.80
N GLU A 129 -4.05 6.18 0.84
CA GLU A 129 -4.97 6.09 -0.30
C GLU A 129 -4.73 4.80 -1.11
N PRO A 130 -5.77 3.99 -1.37
CA PRO A 130 -5.64 2.78 -2.16
C PRO A 130 -5.11 3.09 -3.57
N ASN A 131 -4.10 2.35 -4.01
CA ASN A 131 -3.61 2.38 -5.38
C ASN A 131 -4.01 1.09 -6.12
N PHE A 132 -5.03 1.19 -6.97
CA PHE A 132 -5.52 0.06 -7.75
C PHE A 132 -4.67 -0.29 -8.97
N ASP A 133 -3.71 0.55 -9.35
CA ASP A 133 -2.79 0.26 -10.46
C ASP A 133 -1.89 -0.96 -10.16
N ARG A 134 -1.75 -1.30 -8.86
CA ARG A 134 -0.96 -2.43 -8.37
C ARG A 134 -1.72 -3.75 -8.35
N LEU A 135 -3.02 -3.73 -8.63
CA LEU A 135 -3.85 -4.92 -8.62
C LEU A 135 -3.71 -5.63 -9.97
N VAL A 136 -2.66 -6.43 -10.07
CA VAL A 136 -2.38 -7.31 -11.19
C VAL A 136 -2.56 -8.76 -10.74
N PRO A 137 -3.06 -9.66 -11.60
CA PRO A 137 -3.07 -11.09 -11.30
C PRO A 137 -1.66 -11.58 -10.92
N GLY A 138 -1.58 -12.34 -9.82
CA GLY A 138 -0.33 -12.78 -9.21
C GLY A 138 0.31 -11.77 -8.24
N ALA A 139 -0.28 -10.57 -8.05
CA ALA A 139 0.20 -9.62 -7.05
C ALA A 139 0.16 -10.26 -5.66
N ARG A 140 1.26 -10.13 -4.93
CA ARG A 140 1.45 -10.78 -3.63
C ARG A 140 2.13 -9.84 -2.66
N VAL A 141 1.62 -9.77 -1.43
CA VAL A 141 2.21 -9.03 -0.31
C VAL A 141 2.22 -9.94 0.92
N ILE A 142 3.35 -9.99 1.62
CA ILE A 142 3.46 -10.63 2.93
C ILE A 142 3.57 -9.54 3.99
N LEU A 143 2.61 -9.49 4.91
CA LEU A 143 2.64 -8.61 6.07
C LEU A 143 3.28 -9.32 7.25
N ILE A 144 4.17 -8.63 7.94
CA ILE A 144 4.65 -9.03 9.26
C ILE A 144 3.85 -8.31 10.33
N ILE A 145 3.13 -9.09 11.13
CA ILE A 145 2.31 -8.59 12.23
C ILE A 145 3.04 -8.90 13.54
N PRO A 146 3.37 -7.88 14.36
CA PRO A 146 4.05 -8.09 15.64
C PRO A 146 3.25 -9.00 16.57
N GLN A 147 3.90 -9.93 17.27
CA GLN A 147 3.22 -10.82 18.24
C GLN A 147 2.51 -10.06 19.37
N SER A 148 3.04 -8.90 19.75
CA SER A 148 2.46 -8.06 20.80
C SER A 148 1.23 -7.27 20.34
N TRP A 149 0.86 -7.35 19.07
CA TRP A 149 -0.27 -6.60 18.54
C TRP A 149 -1.59 -7.38 18.68
N SER A 150 -2.63 -6.70 19.14
CA SER A 150 -4.00 -7.18 19.19
C SER A 150 -4.92 -6.15 18.53
N PRO A 151 -6.01 -6.57 17.86
CA PRO A 151 -7.05 -5.65 17.44
C PRO A 151 -7.61 -4.90 18.66
N GLN A 152 -7.86 -3.60 18.49
CA GLN A 152 -8.53 -2.76 19.49
C GLN A 152 -10.04 -2.79 19.28
#